data_AF-A0A937PNQ8-F1
#
_entry.id   AF-A0A937PNQ8-F1
#
_cell.length_a   1.000
_cell.length_b   1.000
_cell.length_c   1.000
_cell.angle_alpha   90.00
_cell.angle_beta   90.00
_cell.angle_gamma   90.00
#
_symmetry.space_group_name_H-M   'P 1'
#
loop_
_entity.id
_entity.type
_entity.pdbx_description
1 polymer ?
#
loop_
_entity_poly.entity_id
_entity_poly.type
_entity_poly.pdbx_seq_one_letter_code
_entity_poly.pdbx_strand_id
1 'polypeptide(L)'
;MRKTPIAVIAVLGLALQSWAVDIKTITTKPTAGNPQFDNQKAWPMLVGDEYFLKPKWEKGRTYIWNVQRSTEASKQSRRRGPDGSDPGNWIDAATGKAATELPDMDTDLILPDSDTPYEAALGAADKKGAFCRHVTVGRNAAFSSWGARHHRLRLFGNLWIRPGGSMRTGQGNLAFAGDKHTFLRYDWPEDGVLKKLHDERVISPYKVKGEIIKTPWMANCIGTYMVHDKAKDASTEVLGCVRMADEVGIISGTFIIGRDSRFVSTGPASISVKKGARVVLMDGAQGSHGQNQFVNHDWGVQAGAEVTGGTPDRPLRLDAYMGLGYRNWQNLPVPQRENEKKPIPTAADGTKMYYAYGGYNAMVQGDLIGYPAPGSNARLVVCWQRISSGGAGSWGRTDGAFQEVFPKMLPKIGIWISDASKIENVRFDDLHRGGIVTRSLDTFKAWKNISFGDGCLSRDPGELVRGYEAEFAKRKKRPHPMSILEPVQKYTTP
;
A
#
# COMPACT_ATOMS: atom_id res chain seq x y z
N MET A 1 9.71 82.49 21.85
CA MET A 1 8.73 81.44 22.17
C MET A 1 8.89 80.29 21.17
N ARG A 2 9.53 79.18 21.56
CA ARG A 2 9.67 77.97 20.73
C ARG A 2 8.50 77.04 21.04
N LYS A 3 7.71 76.69 20.03
CA LYS A 3 6.62 75.70 20.15
C LYS A 3 7.20 74.32 19.87
N THR A 4 7.27 73.48 20.89
CA THR A 4 7.60 72.05 20.79
C THR A 4 6.33 71.30 20.36
N PRO A 5 6.32 70.51 19.28
CA PRO A 5 5.20 69.63 18.99
C PRO A 5 5.28 68.41 19.92
N ILE A 6 4.24 68.22 20.74
CA ILE A 6 3.99 67.00 21.48
C ILE A 6 3.53 65.95 20.46
N ALA A 7 4.40 64.99 20.15
CA ALA A 7 4.05 63.81 19.39
C ALA A 7 3.25 62.86 20.30
N VAL A 8 1.93 62.83 20.12
CA VAL A 8 1.06 61.83 20.73
C VAL A 8 1.29 60.51 19.98
N ILE A 9 2.11 59.63 20.54
CA ILE A 9 2.18 58.23 20.12
C ILE A 9 0.88 57.58 20.60
N ALA A 10 -0.11 57.52 19.72
CA ALA A 10 -1.23 56.61 19.89
C ALA A 10 -0.66 55.18 19.79
N VAL A 11 -0.42 54.57 20.95
CA VAL A 11 -0.25 53.11 21.05
C VAL A 11 -1.60 52.52 20.68
N LEU A 12 -1.82 52.33 19.37
CA LEU A 12 -2.82 51.42 18.85
C LEU A 12 -2.46 50.05 19.39
N GLY A 13 -3.02 49.73 20.54
CA GLY A 13 -3.17 48.36 21.02
C GLY A 13 -4.01 47.63 20.00
N LEU A 14 -3.39 47.22 18.89
CA LEU A 14 -3.78 46.06 18.13
C LEU A 14 -3.68 44.92 19.13
N ALA A 15 -4.74 44.73 19.90
CA ALA A 15 -5.07 43.45 20.48
C ALA A 15 -5.09 42.51 19.28
N LEU A 16 -3.95 41.85 19.05
CA LEU A 16 -3.87 40.69 18.19
C LEU A 16 -4.96 39.78 18.74
N GLN A 17 -6.11 39.76 18.06
CA GLN A 17 -7.14 38.77 18.31
C GLN A 17 -6.43 37.45 18.02
N SER A 18 -5.84 36.85 19.05
CA SER A 18 -5.42 35.47 19.02
C SER A 18 -6.70 34.72 18.70
N TRP A 19 -6.81 34.22 17.47
CA TRP A 19 -7.90 33.37 17.06
C TRP A 19 -7.80 32.13 17.95
N ALA A 20 -8.54 32.14 19.05
CA ALA A 20 -8.51 31.06 20.01
C ALA A 20 -8.93 29.80 19.24
N VAL A 21 -8.02 28.83 19.16
CA VAL A 21 -8.31 27.54 18.53
C VAL A 21 -9.50 26.94 19.26
N ASP A 22 -10.60 26.69 18.54
CA ASP A 22 -11.80 26.09 19.12
C ASP A 22 -11.58 24.59 19.35
N ILE A 23 -10.88 24.29 20.45
CA ILE A 23 -10.52 22.94 20.88
C ILE A 23 -11.77 22.07 21.02
N LYS A 24 -12.88 22.64 21.52
CA LYS A 24 -14.14 21.90 21.72
C LYS A 24 -14.73 21.49 20.36
N THR A 25 -14.76 22.38 19.38
CA THR A 25 -15.24 22.04 18.04
C THR A 25 -14.33 21.03 17.34
N ILE A 26 -13.01 21.09 17.54
CA ILE A 26 -12.06 20.13 16.95
C ILE A 26 -12.25 18.73 17.55
N THR A 27 -12.37 18.62 18.87
CA THR A 27 -12.41 17.34 19.60
C THR A 27 -13.79 16.67 19.63
N THR A 28 -14.87 17.41 19.36
CA THR A 28 -16.22 16.86 19.24
C THR A 28 -16.49 16.20 17.88
N LYS A 29 -15.68 16.47 16.85
CA LYS A 29 -15.76 15.78 15.55
C LYS A 29 -15.23 14.34 15.65
N PRO A 30 -15.70 13.41 14.80
CA PRO A 30 -15.12 12.08 14.66
C PRO A 30 -13.62 12.12 14.32
N THR A 31 -12.75 11.53 15.14
CA THR A 31 -11.30 11.49 14.94
C THR A 31 -10.78 10.06 15.04
N ALA A 32 -9.52 9.82 14.70
CA ALA A 32 -8.91 8.50 14.87
C ALA A 32 -8.91 8.00 16.33
N GLY A 33 -8.80 8.92 17.31
CA GLY A 33 -8.87 8.60 18.75
C GLY A 33 -10.28 8.62 19.33
N ASN A 34 -11.22 9.32 18.70
CA ASN A 34 -12.65 9.32 19.02
C ASN A 34 -13.48 9.10 17.74
N PRO A 35 -13.55 7.87 17.22
CA PRO A 35 -14.08 7.61 15.89
C PRO A 35 -15.60 7.80 15.79
N GLN A 36 -16.35 7.72 16.89
CA GLN A 36 -17.83 7.81 16.87
C GLN A 36 -18.44 6.80 15.89
N PHE A 37 -18.18 5.50 16.09
CA PHE A 37 -18.62 4.44 15.17
C PHE A 37 -20.15 4.33 15.03
N ASP A 38 -20.91 4.86 15.98
CA ASP A 38 -22.36 5.02 15.95
C ASP A 38 -22.83 6.11 14.98
N ASN A 39 -21.95 7.04 14.60
CA ASN A 39 -22.23 8.06 13.60
C ASN A 39 -22.18 7.47 12.18
N GLN A 40 -23.32 6.98 11.71
CA GLN A 40 -23.47 6.40 10.37
C GLN A 40 -23.06 7.34 9.23
N LYS A 41 -23.18 8.67 9.40
CA LYS A 41 -22.72 9.64 8.39
C LYS A 41 -21.20 9.65 8.29
N ALA A 42 -20.52 9.49 9.42
CA ALA A 42 -19.07 9.36 9.44
C ALA A 42 -18.62 7.98 8.93
N TRP A 43 -19.43 6.93 9.10
CA TRP A 43 -19.06 5.54 8.84
C TRP A 43 -20.04 4.78 7.93
N PRO A 44 -20.30 5.25 6.71
CA PRO A 44 -21.31 4.65 5.84
C PRO A 44 -20.93 3.26 5.31
N MET A 45 -19.64 2.88 5.40
CA MET A 45 -19.15 1.57 4.91
C MET A 45 -19.17 0.47 5.97
N LEU A 46 -19.34 0.81 7.25
CA LEU A 46 -19.23 -0.18 8.32
C LEU A 46 -20.42 -1.13 8.31
N VAL A 47 -20.12 -2.41 8.53
CA VAL A 47 -21.14 -3.46 8.60
C VAL A 47 -21.25 -4.07 9.99
N GLY A 48 -20.36 -3.69 10.91
CA GLY A 48 -20.40 -4.06 12.32
C GLY A 48 -19.58 -5.30 12.68
N ASP A 49 -18.96 -5.96 11.70
CA ASP A 49 -18.10 -7.13 11.91
C ASP A 49 -16.61 -6.80 11.97
N GLU A 50 -16.25 -5.53 11.76
CA GLU A 50 -14.87 -5.07 11.71
C GLU A 50 -14.18 -5.21 13.08
N TYR A 51 -12.97 -5.76 13.09
CA TYR A 51 -12.28 -6.07 14.35
C TYR A 51 -11.93 -4.83 15.17
N PHE A 52 -11.65 -3.69 14.52
CA PHE A 52 -11.30 -2.44 15.21
C PHE A 52 -12.47 -1.77 15.94
N LEU A 53 -13.71 -2.28 15.80
CA LEU A 53 -14.86 -1.81 16.57
C LEU A 53 -14.87 -2.33 18.02
N LYS A 54 -14.18 -3.45 18.28
CA LYS A 54 -14.17 -4.14 19.57
C LYS A 54 -13.18 -3.55 20.60
N PRO A 55 -11.96 -3.11 20.22
CA PRO A 55 -10.99 -2.58 21.17
C PRO A 55 -11.49 -1.36 21.92
N LYS A 56 -11.31 -1.39 23.24
CA LYS A 56 -11.40 -0.20 24.08
C LYS A 56 -10.01 0.41 24.20
N TRP A 57 -9.94 1.72 23.98
CA TRP A 57 -8.73 2.51 24.15
C TRP A 57 -8.82 3.23 25.49
N GLU A 58 -7.75 3.15 26.27
CA GLU A 58 -7.64 3.96 27.49
C GLU A 58 -7.58 5.44 27.11
N LYS A 59 -7.95 6.33 28.03
CA LYS A 59 -7.85 7.76 27.75
C LYS A 59 -6.38 8.15 27.66
N GLY A 60 -5.96 8.60 26.48
CA GLY A 60 -4.61 9.12 26.23
C GLY A 60 -4.60 10.65 26.22
N ARG A 61 -3.45 11.22 25.92
CA ARG A 61 -3.31 12.66 25.65
C ARG A 61 -3.81 12.97 24.26
N THR A 62 -4.29 14.18 24.03
CA THR A 62 -4.68 14.64 22.70
C THR A 62 -3.97 15.94 22.39
N TYR A 63 -3.13 15.91 21.37
CA TYR A 63 -2.38 17.06 20.86
C TYR A 63 -2.96 17.52 19.53
N ILE A 64 -3.24 18.81 19.45
CA ILE A 64 -3.80 19.47 18.27
C ILE A 64 -2.69 20.31 17.63
N TRP A 65 -2.47 20.17 16.33
CA TRP A 65 -1.49 21.00 15.63
C TRP A 65 -1.88 22.49 15.67
N ASN A 66 -0.94 23.37 16.01
CA ASN A 66 -1.18 24.81 16.01
C ASN A 66 -1.10 25.38 14.59
N VAL A 67 -2.23 25.37 13.88
CA VAL A 67 -2.36 25.85 12.49
C VAL A 67 -1.96 27.33 12.34
N GLN A 68 -2.29 28.18 13.32
CA GLN A 68 -1.92 29.59 13.29
C GLN A 68 -0.40 29.75 13.26
N ARG A 69 0.30 29.11 14.20
CA ARG A 69 1.78 29.13 14.26
C ARG A 69 2.39 28.57 12.97
N SER A 70 1.77 27.54 12.38
CA SER A 70 2.17 26.97 11.09
C SER A 70 2.03 27.93 9.92
N THR A 71 0.95 28.69 9.89
CA THR A 71 0.66 29.67 8.83
C THR A 71 1.53 30.91 8.97
N GLU A 72 1.87 31.30 10.20
CA GLU A 72 2.81 32.39 10.47
C GLU A 72 4.25 32.00 10.10
N ALA A 73 4.68 30.79 10.46
CA ALA A 73 6.01 30.27 10.12
C ALA A 73 6.21 30.14 8.60
N SER A 74 5.20 29.70 7.86
CA SER A 74 5.28 29.56 6.39
C SER A 74 5.39 30.90 5.66
N LYS A 75 4.85 31.99 6.24
CA LYS A 75 5.05 33.35 5.72
C LYS A 75 6.49 33.84 5.86
N GLN A 76 7.18 33.43 6.93
CA GLN A 76 8.54 33.86 7.25
C GLN A 76 9.62 33.01 6.57
N SER A 77 9.34 31.73 6.32
CA SER A 77 10.29 30.77 5.75
C SER A 77 9.69 30.04 4.56
N ARG A 78 10.28 30.25 3.37
CA ARG A 78 9.89 29.50 2.15
C ARG A 78 10.26 28.01 2.18
N ARG A 79 11.03 27.54 3.17
CA ARG A 79 11.65 26.21 3.12
C ARG A 79 11.31 25.28 4.28
N ARG A 80 10.81 25.77 5.41
CA ARG A 80 10.49 24.92 6.57
C ARG A 80 9.29 25.47 7.33
N GLY A 81 8.21 24.67 7.41
CA GLY A 81 7.15 24.85 8.38
C GLY A 81 7.65 24.58 9.81
N PRO A 82 6.79 24.72 10.83
CA PRO A 82 7.16 24.40 12.21
C PRO A 82 7.57 22.95 12.35
N ASP A 83 8.59 22.70 13.18
CA ASP A 83 9.04 21.35 13.51
C ASP A 83 8.09 20.73 14.54
N GLY A 84 7.41 19.65 14.19
CA GLY A 84 6.57 18.90 15.12
C GLY A 84 7.36 18.19 16.21
N SER A 85 8.69 18.22 16.15
CA SER A 85 9.60 17.82 17.21
C SER A 85 9.88 18.95 18.23
N ASP A 86 9.23 20.10 18.12
CA ASP A 86 9.08 21.12 19.16
C ASP A 86 7.68 20.98 19.79
N PRO A 87 7.58 20.55 21.07
CA PRO A 87 6.31 20.43 21.79
C PRO A 87 5.44 21.70 21.72
N GLY A 88 6.07 22.88 21.65
CA GLY A 88 5.35 24.15 21.61
C GLY A 88 4.52 24.37 20.35
N ASN A 89 4.72 23.57 19.29
CA ASN A 89 3.91 23.60 18.07
C ASN A 89 2.61 22.78 18.21
N TRP A 90 2.43 22.07 19.32
CA TRP A 90 1.23 21.32 19.65
C TRP A 90 0.46 22.02 20.77
N ILE A 91 -0.88 21.94 20.71
CA ILE A 91 -1.78 22.39 21.76
C ILE A 91 -2.28 21.15 22.50
N ASP A 92 -2.08 21.09 23.81
CA ASP A 92 -2.68 20.06 24.65
C ASP A 92 -4.18 20.35 24.81
N ALA A 93 -5.02 19.47 24.27
CA ALA A 93 -6.47 19.65 24.28
C ALA A 93 -7.07 19.70 25.70
N ALA A 94 -6.41 19.14 26.70
CA ALA A 94 -6.88 19.17 28.08
C ALA A 94 -6.66 20.54 28.75
N THR A 95 -5.58 21.24 28.38
CA THR A 95 -5.20 22.51 29.03
C THR A 95 -5.42 23.74 28.16
N GLY A 96 -5.54 23.55 26.84
CA GLY A 96 -5.57 24.60 25.83
C GLY A 96 -4.26 25.37 25.68
N LYS A 97 -3.18 24.89 26.32
CA LYS A 97 -1.84 25.50 26.26
C LYS A 97 -0.94 24.71 25.32
N ALA A 98 0.21 25.30 25.00
CA ALA A 98 1.28 24.60 24.31
C ALA A 98 1.67 23.32 25.08
N ALA A 99 1.88 22.22 24.36
CA ALA A 99 2.36 20.98 24.97
C ALA A 99 3.77 21.18 25.52
N THR A 100 4.08 20.49 26.60
CA THR A 100 5.41 20.49 27.24
C THR A 100 6.25 19.28 26.87
N GLU A 101 5.62 18.26 26.27
CA GLU A 101 6.23 16.98 25.94
C GLU A 101 5.99 16.63 24.48
N LEU A 102 6.84 15.75 23.94
CA LEU A 102 6.67 15.24 22.59
C LEU A 102 5.58 14.17 22.54
N PRO A 103 4.93 14.00 21.38
CA PRO A 103 4.07 12.84 21.14
C PRO A 103 4.78 11.51 21.42
N ASP A 104 4.04 10.59 22.03
CA ASP A 104 4.45 9.22 22.31
C ASP A 104 3.32 8.21 22.04
N MET A 105 3.52 6.95 22.42
CA MET A 105 2.57 5.86 22.15
C MET A 105 1.19 6.02 22.81
N ASP A 106 1.03 6.98 23.72
CA ASP A 106 -0.22 7.30 24.42
C ASP A 106 -0.82 8.65 23.99
N THR A 107 -0.27 9.24 22.92
CA THR A 107 -0.65 10.57 22.43
C THR A 107 -1.39 10.49 21.11
N ASP A 108 -2.59 11.08 21.07
CA ASP A 108 -3.42 11.23 19.88
C ASP A 108 -3.11 12.55 19.19
N LEU A 109 -2.86 12.49 17.89
CA LEU A 109 -2.59 13.68 17.09
C LEU A 109 -3.81 14.05 16.26
N ILE A 110 -4.21 15.31 16.34
CA ILE A 110 -5.22 15.90 15.46
C ILE A 110 -4.56 17.05 14.71
N LEU A 111 -4.46 16.91 13.39
CA LEU A 111 -4.21 18.00 12.48
C LEU A 111 -5.59 18.49 12.01
N PRO A 112 -6.11 19.62 12.54
CA PRO A 112 -7.48 20.02 12.29
C PRO A 112 -7.71 20.49 10.84
N ASP A 113 -8.98 20.54 10.42
CA ASP A 113 -9.34 21.13 9.13
C ASP A 113 -8.90 22.60 9.07
N SER A 114 -8.47 23.07 7.90
CA SER A 114 -8.11 24.47 7.65
C SER A 114 -8.64 24.94 6.29
N ASP A 115 -8.91 26.23 6.14
CA ASP A 115 -9.24 26.81 4.84
C ASP A 115 -8.00 27.06 3.98
N THR A 116 -6.82 27.13 4.60
CA THR A 116 -5.53 27.27 3.90
C THR A 116 -4.68 26.01 4.11
N PRO A 117 -4.04 25.47 3.05
CA PRO A 117 -3.09 24.39 3.17
C PRO A 117 -1.98 24.65 4.19
N TYR A 118 -1.67 23.66 5.01
CA TYR A 118 -0.55 23.69 5.95
C TYR A 118 0.11 22.32 6.07
N GLU A 119 1.35 22.30 6.52
CA GLU A 119 2.12 21.07 6.75
C GLU A 119 2.56 20.98 8.21
N ALA A 120 2.36 19.80 8.81
CA ALA A 120 2.94 19.42 10.09
C ALA A 120 3.95 18.29 9.86
N ALA A 121 5.20 18.52 10.21
CA ALA A 121 6.27 17.54 10.03
C ALA A 121 6.74 17.02 11.39
N LEU A 122 6.61 15.72 11.67
CA LEU A 122 7.09 15.09 12.90
C LEU A 122 8.37 14.26 12.62
N GLY A 123 9.47 14.63 13.27
CA GLY A 123 10.77 13.96 13.15
C GLY A 123 11.84 14.84 12.52
N ALA A 124 12.77 15.35 13.33
CA ALA A 124 14.00 16.02 12.88
C ALA A 124 15.09 15.00 12.53
N ALA A 125 16.05 15.36 11.66
CA ALA A 125 17.05 14.44 11.10
C ALA A 125 17.88 13.64 12.14
N ASP A 126 17.96 14.10 13.39
CA ASP A 126 18.80 13.60 14.48
C ASP A 126 18.05 12.81 15.58
N LYS A 127 16.72 12.66 15.50
CA LYS A 127 15.91 12.02 16.57
C LYS A 127 15.63 10.52 16.36
N LYS A 128 15.28 9.79 17.43
CA LYS A 128 15.07 8.32 17.46
C LYS A 128 13.76 7.82 16.80
N GLY A 129 13.20 8.56 15.85
CA GLY A 129 11.89 8.29 15.23
C GLY A 129 10.74 9.03 15.91
N ALA A 130 9.55 8.90 15.32
CA ALA A 130 8.32 9.56 15.75
C ALA A 130 7.30 8.52 16.23
N PHE A 131 6.66 8.76 17.36
CA PHE A 131 5.71 7.84 17.97
C PHE A 131 4.40 8.56 18.25
N CYS A 132 3.28 7.92 17.96
CA CYS A 132 1.97 8.40 18.33
C CYS A 132 0.99 7.23 18.44
N ARG A 133 -0.08 7.44 19.19
CA ARG A 133 -1.17 6.47 19.31
C ARG A 133 -2.10 6.57 18.11
N HIS A 134 -2.91 7.62 18.03
CA HIS A 134 -3.85 7.85 16.94
C HIS A 134 -3.41 9.08 16.11
N VAL A 135 -3.74 9.11 14.81
CA VAL A 135 -3.50 10.29 13.95
C VAL A 135 -4.73 10.59 13.13
N THR A 136 -5.21 11.83 13.22
CA THR A 136 -6.25 12.39 12.34
C THR A 136 -5.65 13.51 11.50
N VAL A 137 -5.79 13.41 10.18
CA VAL A 137 -5.36 14.44 9.23
C VAL A 137 -6.60 15.06 8.60
N GLY A 138 -6.88 16.31 8.96
CA GLY A 138 -8.03 17.08 8.47
C GLY A 138 -7.86 17.61 7.05
N ARG A 139 -8.91 18.27 6.56
CA ARG A 139 -8.90 18.93 5.23
C ARG A 139 -7.78 19.97 5.16
N ASN A 140 -7.06 20.00 4.04
CA ASN A 140 -5.92 20.90 3.77
C ASN A 140 -4.71 20.70 4.70
N ALA A 141 -4.70 19.67 5.54
CA ALA A 141 -3.55 19.31 6.34
C ALA A 141 -2.65 18.32 5.57
N ALA A 142 -1.35 18.58 5.57
CA ALA A 142 -0.33 17.62 5.17
C ALA A 142 0.43 17.15 6.41
N PHE A 143 0.34 15.87 6.73
CA PHE A 143 1.16 15.27 7.78
C PHE A 143 2.39 14.61 7.16
N SER A 144 3.57 14.95 7.64
CA SER A 144 4.78 14.36 7.12
C SER A 144 5.73 13.91 8.23
N SER A 145 6.54 12.91 7.92
CA SER A 145 7.67 12.53 8.77
C SER A 145 8.92 12.53 7.92
N TRP A 146 9.51 13.72 7.76
CA TRP A 146 10.71 13.98 6.96
C TRP A 146 11.91 14.29 7.86
N GLY A 147 12.78 13.30 8.02
CA GLY A 147 14.08 13.39 8.67
C GLY A 147 14.78 12.06 8.42
N ALA A 148 16.11 12.04 8.25
CA ALA A 148 17.05 10.93 7.92
C ALA A 148 16.55 9.51 7.51
N ARG A 149 17.41 8.75 6.82
CA ARG A 149 17.16 7.39 6.28
C ARG A 149 16.72 6.30 7.29
N HIS A 150 16.58 6.63 8.58
CA HIS A 150 16.24 5.71 9.66
C HIS A 150 14.99 6.11 10.47
N HIS A 151 14.34 7.22 10.13
CA HIS A 151 13.16 7.67 10.88
C HIS A 151 11.96 6.79 10.55
N ARG A 152 11.32 6.28 11.60
CA ARG A 152 10.10 5.49 11.51
C ARG A 152 9.02 6.27 12.23
N LEU A 153 7.92 6.55 11.56
CA LEU A 153 6.69 6.90 12.26
C LEU A 153 6.06 5.60 12.71
N ARG A 154 6.08 5.33 14.02
CA ARG A 154 5.41 4.17 14.59
C ARG A 154 4.08 4.61 15.19
N LEU A 155 3.01 4.08 14.61
CA LEU A 155 1.64 4.30 15.00
C LEU A 155 1.10 3.06 15.71
N PHE A 156 0.59 3.25 16.92
CA PHE A 156 0.07 2.14 17.74
C PHE A 156 -1.45 1.96 17.59
N GLY A 157 -2.14 3.02 17.20
CA GLY A 157 -3.58 3.13 17.04
C GLY A 157 -4.01 3.36 15.59
N ASN A 158 -5.16 4.01 15.46
CA ASN A 158 -5.82 4.33 14.20
C ASN A 158 -5.18 5.49 13.44
N LEU A 159 -5.23 5.43 12.11
CA LEU A 159 -4.91 6.54 11.20
C LEU A 159 -6.15 6.88 10.38
N TRP A 160 -6.55 8.16 10.42
CA TRP A 160 -7.65 8.69 9.62
C TRP A 160 -7.18 9.91 8.82
N ILE A 161 -7.14 9.78 7.51
CA ILE A 161 -6.91 10.89 6.58
C ILE A 161 -8.27 11.27 5.98
N ARG A 162 -8.77 12.46 6.33
CA ARG A 162 -10.06 12.99 5.89
C ARG A 162 -9.99 13.54 4.46
N PRO A 163 -11.14 13.87 3.82
CA PRO A 163 -11.15 14.47 2.50
C PRO A 163 -10.28 15.73 2.41
N GLY A 164 -9.42 15.80 1.39
CA GLY A 164 -8.46 16.90 1.20
C GLY A 164 -7.27 16.90 2.17
N GLY A 165 -7.18 15.93 3.08
CA GLY A 165 -5.98 15.67 3.88
C GLY A 165 -4.96 14.84 3.10
N SER A 166 -3.69 14.96 3.47
CA SER A 166 -2.62 14.15 2.90
C SER A 166 -1.60 13.74 3.95
N MET A 167 -0.99 12.58 3.75
CA MET A 167 0.11 12.11 4.58
C MET A 167 1.26 11.68 3.70
N ARG A 168 2.50 11.90 4.15
CA ARG A 168 3.68 11.36 3.50
C ARG A 168 4.79 11.10 4.51
N THR A 169 5.04 9.83 4.81
CA THR A 169 6.35 9.45 5.35
C THR A 169 7.37 9.57 4.22
N GLY A 170 8.52 10.21 4.45
CA GLY A 170 9.59 10.34 3.44
C GLY A 170 10.22 8.99 3.10
N GLN A 171 11.56 8.93 2.98
CA GLN A 171 12.29 7.64 2.88
C GLN A 171 12.24 6.78 4.16
N GLY A 172 11.42 7.15 5.14
CA GLY A 172 11.19 6.42 6.38
C GLY A 172 9.96 5.52 6.31
N ASN A 173 9.89 4.56 7.24
CA ASN A 173 8.78 3.60 7.29
C ASN A 173 7.61 4.14 8.11
N LEU A 174 6.40 4.05 7.58
CA LEU A 174 5.17 4.04 8.37
C LEU A 174 5.01 2.65 8.98
N ALA A 175 5.10 2.54 10.31
CA ALA A 175 4.99 1.29 11.03
C ALA A 175 3.69 1.23 11.84
N PHE A 176 2.81 0.27 11.55
CA PHE A 176 1.69 -0.06 12.42
C PHE A 176 2.14 -1.10 13.43
N ALA A 177 1.99 -0.79 14.72
CA ALA A 177 2.46 -1.62 15.82
C ALA A 177 1.42 -1.76 16.94
N GLY A 178 1.75 -2.57 17.95
CA GLY A 178 0.92 -2.77 19.14
C GLY A 178 0.06 -4.03 19.09
N ASP A 179 -0.77 -4.18 20.12
CA ASP A 179 -1.55 -5.38 20.44
C ASP A 179 -3.06 -5.21 20.21
N LYS A 180 -3.49 -4.07 19.66
CA LYS A 180 -4.90 -3.77 19.38
C LYS A 180 -5.22 -3.80 17.90
N HIS A 181 -6.47 -4.14 17.59
CA HIS A 181 -7.02 -3.91 16.25
C HIS A 181 -7.15 -2.41 15.98
N THR A 182 -6.71 -1.98 14.81
CA THR A 182 -6.73 -0.58 14.37
C THR A 182 -7.29 -0.45 12.97
N PHE A 183 -7.63 0.77 12.57
CA PHE A 183 -7.94 1.07 11.17
C PHE A 183 -6.93 2.06 10.56
N LEU A 184 -6.75 1.92 9.25
CA LEU A 184 -6.17 2.92 8.36
C LEU A 184 -7.26 3.35 7.39
N ARG A 185 -7.80 4.55 7.58
CA ARG A 185 -8.87 5.09 6.75
C ARG A 185 -8.37 6.27 5.93
N TYR A 186 -8.60 6.21 4.63
CA TYR A 186 -8.36 7.34 3.74
C TYR A 186 -9.65 7.67 2.97
N ASP A 187 -10.28 8.78 3.36
CA ASP A 187 -11.47 9.31 2.69
C ASP A 187 -11.08 10.02 1.39
N TRP A 188 -11.15 9.27 0.30
CA TRP A 188 -10.91 9.77 -1.04
C TRP A 188 -11.91 9.15 -2.03
N PRO A 189 -12.46 9.88 -3.03
CA PRO A 189 -12.14 11.26 -3.43
C PRO A 189 -12.64 12.35 -2.47
N GLU A 190 -12.27 13.60 -2.75
CA GLU A 190 -12.58 14.78 -1.91
C GLU A 190 -14.07 15.00 -1.63
N ASP A 191 -14.96 14.38 -2.42
CA ASP A 191 -16.40 14.37 -2.18
C ASP A 191 -16.80 13.57 -0.92
N GLY A 192 -15.86 12.85 -0.30
CA GLY A 192 -16.06 12.09 0.93
C GLY A 192 -16.93 10.86 0.74
N VAL A 193 -17.34 10.54 -0.49
CA VAL A 193 -18.08 9.34 -0.81
C VAL A 193 -17.09 8.28 -1.26
N LEU A 194 -16.86 7.27 -0.41
CA LEU A 194 -16.15 6.07 -0.86
C LEU A 194 -16.95 5.40 -1.98
N LYS A 195 -16.56 5.69 -3.23
CA LYS A 195 -17.13 5.05 -4.40
C LYS A 195 -16.82 3.56 -4.33
N LYS A 196 -17.81 2.73 -4.64
CA LYS A 196 -17.67 1.27 -4.73
C LYS A 196 -16.65 0.95 -5.82
N LEU A 197 -15.44 0.57 -5.40
CA LEU A 197 -14.29 0.38 -6.29
C LEU A 197 -14.40 -0.86 -7.20
N HIS A 198 -15.44 -1.68 -7.06
CA HIS A 198 -15.68 -2.86 -7.91
C HIS A 198 -16.34 -2.53 -9.26
N ASP A 199 -17.02 -1.37 -9.38
CA ASP A 199 -17.69 -0.98 -10.62
C ASP A 199 -16.70 -0.39 -11.65
N GLU A 200 -15.60 0.19 -11.18
CA GLU A 200 -14.57 0.79 -12.01
C GLU A 200 -13.33 -0.11 -12.07
N ARG A 201 -13.30 -1.07 -13.00
CA ARG A 201 -12.11 -1.94 -13.28
C ARG A 201 -10.86 -1.16 -13.75
N VAL A 202 -10.85 0.17 -13.68
CA VAL A 202 -9.89 1.05 -14.34
C VAL A 202 -9.37 2.10 -13.35
N ILE A 203 -8.16 1.89 -12.81
CA ILE A 203 -7.60 2.78 -11.76
C ILE A 203 -6.20 3.30 -12.12
N SER A 204 -5.57 2.84 -13.20
CA SER A 204 -4.24 3.32 -13.59
C SER A 204 -4.29 4.36 -14.70
N PRO A 205 -3.28 5.25 -14.83
CA PRO A 205 -2.97 5.82 -16.12
C PRO A 205 -2.71 4.68 -17.10
N TYR A 206 -3.51 4.63 -18.14
CA TYR A 206 -3.16 3.97 -19.38
C TYR A 206 -2.92 5.10 -20.37
N LYS A 207 -1.86 4.98 -21.18
CA LYS A 207 -1.71 5.84 -22.34
C LYS A 207 -2.81 5.46 -23.32
N VAL A 208 -3.91 6.21 -23.34
CA VAL A 208 -4.81 6.19 -24.49
C VAL A 208 -4.20 7.11 -25.52
N LYS A 209 -3.74 6.56 -26.65
CA LYS A 209 -3.23 7.38 -27.76
C LYS A 209 -2.09 8.35 -27.36
N GLY A 210 -1.26 7.96 -26.40
CA GLY A 210 -0.09 8.74 -25.96
C GLY A 210 -0.31 9.68 -24.77
N GLU A 211 -1.55 9.92 -24.35
CA GLU A 211 -1.85 10.79 -23.21
C GLU A 211 -1.92 10.01 -21.89
N ILE A 212 -1.18 10.46 -20.89
CA ILE A 212 -1.27 9.91 -19.53
C ILE A 212 -2.58 10.43 -18.92
N ILE A 213 -3.61 9.59 -18.89
CA ILE A 213 -4.80 9.89 -18.09
C ILE A 213 -4.37 9.79 -16.63
N LYS A 214 -4.11 10.94 -15.99
CA LYS A 214 -3.87 10.97 -14.54
C LYS A 214 -5.17 10.57 -13.87
N THR A 215 -5.27 9.30 -13.48
CA THR A 215 -6.41 8.91 -12.67
C THR A 215 -6.29 9.62 -11.33
N PRO A 216 -7.39 10.19 -10.82
CA PRO A 216 -7.35 10.96 -9.58
C PRO A 216 -6.88 10.07 -8.39
N TRP A 217 -6.98 8.74 -8.52
CA TRP A 217 -6.45 7.71 -7.61
C TRP A 217 -4.91 7.70 -7.42
N MET A 218 -4.14 8.33 -8.31
CA MET A 218 -2.67 8.25 -8.27
C MET A 218 -1.98 9.16 -7.26
N ALA A 219 -2.61 10.24 -6.80
CA ALA A 219 -1.94 11.23 -5.95
C ALA A 219 -1.73 10.77 -4.49
N ASN A 220 -2.36 9.67 -4.08
CA ASN A 220 -2.68 9.35 -2.69
C ASN A 220 -1.66 8.44 -2.01
N CYS A 221 -0.38 8.74 -2.15
CA CYS A 221 0.69 7.94 -1.58
C CYS A 221 0.99 8.34 -0.13
N ILE A 222 0.63 7.51 0.85
CA ILE A 222 0.74 7.87 2.29
C ILE A 222 2.16 7.73 2.87
N GLY A 223 3.05 7.04 2.15
CA GLY A 223 4.44 6.86 2.54
C GLY A 223 5.26 6.17 1.46
N THR A 224 6.58 6.18 1.60
CA THR A 224 7.45 5.36 0.73
C THR A 224 7.44 3.90 1.16
N TYR A 225 7.61 3.64 2.46
CA TYR A 225 7.71 2.29 3.00
C TYR A 225 6.68 2.04 4.10
N MET A 226 6.10 0.83 4.15
CA MET A 226 5.20 0.41 5.22
C MET A 226 5.73 -0.83 5.93
N VAL A 227 5.58 -0.86 7.24
CA VAL A 227 5.76 -2.06 8.06
C VAL A 227 4.48 -2.31 8.87
N HIS A 228 3.95 -3.52 8.81
CA HIS A 228 2.91 -4.00 9.70
C HIS A 228 3.52 -5.00 10.67
N ASP A 229 3.61 -4.63 11.94
CA ASP A 229 4.28 -5.41 12.99
C ASP A 229 3.42 -5.39 14.27
N LYS A 230 2.30 -6.12 14.22
CA LYS A 230 1.29 -6.20 15.27
C LYS A 230 1.43 -7.51 16.05
N ALA A 231 0.91 -7.55 17.28
CA ALA A 231 0.75 -8.81 17.99
C ALA A 231 -0.06 -9.83 17.15
N LYS A 232 0.14 -11.12 17.42
CA LYS A 232 -0.45 -12.24 16.63
C LYS A 232 -1.96 -12.09 16.41
N ASP A 233 -2.68 -11.73 17.46
CA ASP A 233 -4.15 -11.62 17.44
C ASP A 233 -4.63 -10.19 17.17
N ALA A 234 -3.73 -9.26 16.84
CA ALA A 234 -4.04 -7.88 16.51
C ALA A 234 -4.05 -7.66 14.98
N SER A 235 -4.72 -6.60 14.54
CA SER A 235 -4.85 -6.29 13.12
C SER A 235 -4.80 -4.81 12.80
N THR A 236 -4.56 -4.50 11.52
CA THR A 236 -4.86 -3.18 10.93
C THR A 236 -5.77 -3.39 9.74
N GLU A 237 -6.93 -2.72 9.72
CA GLU A 237 -7.88 -2.78 8.61
C GLU A 237 -7.85 -1.50 7.77
N VAL A 238 -7.55 -1.64 6.49
CA VAL A 238 -7.49 -0.55 5.52
C VAL A 238 -8.88 -0.28 4.94
N LEU A 239 -9.32 0.98 5.00
CA LEU A 239 -10.58 1.46 4.47
C LEU A 239 -10.33 2.55 3.43
N GLY A 240 -10.83 2.36 2.22
CA GLY A 240 -10.64 3.25 1.08
C GLY A 240 -9.50 2.85 0.15
N CYS A 241 -8.96 3.80 -0.58
CA CYS A 241 -7.90 3.57 -1.57
C CYS A 241 -6.57 4.11 -1.03
N VAL A 242 -5.72 3.20 -0.56
CA VAL A 242 -4.42 3.52 0.02
C VAL A 242 -3.31 3.09 -0.92
N ARG A 243 -2.32 3.97 -1.10
CA ARG A 243 -1.13 3.70 -1.89
C ARG A 243 0.14 3.87 -1.07
N MET A 244 1.09 2.95 -1.29
CA MET A 244 2.48 3.04 -0.83
C MET A 244 3.42 3.23 -2.03
N ALA A 245 4.48 4.01 -1.86
CA ALA A 245 5.36 4.35 -2.97
C ALA A 245 6.30 3.20 -3.34
N ASP A 246 6.62 2.31 -2.40
CA ASP A 246 7.63 1.26 -2.52
C ASP A 246 7.37 0.11 -1.53
N GLU A 247 8.38 -0.38 -0.79
CA GLU A 247 8.31 -1.58 0.06
C GLU A 247 7.13 -1.62 1.05
N VAL A 248 6.45 -2.77 1.10
CA VAL A 248 5.45 -3.09 2.11
C VAL A 248 5.80 -4.42 2.77
N GLY A 249 6.17 -4.36 4.05
CA GLY A 249 6.46 -5.54 4.86
C GLY A 249 5.35 -5.85 5.85
N ILE A 250 4.70 -6.99 5.72
CA ILE A 250 3.76 -7.54 6.70
C ILE A 250 4.52 -8.57 7.53
N ILE A 251 5.01 -8.15 8.69
CA ILE A 251 5.96 -8.90 9.53
C ILE A 251 5.23 -9.83 10.49
N SER A 252 4.12 -9.36 11.08
CA SER A 252 3.37 -10.07 12.11
C SER A 252 1.93 -9.55 12.20
N GLY A 253 1.06 -10.32 12.87
CA GLY A 253 -0.37 -10.02 13.02
C GLY A 253 -1.16 -10.12 11.71
N THR A 254 -2.36 -9.55 11.69
CA THR A 254 -3.27 -9.61 10.53
C THR A 254 -3.42 -8.24 9.85
N PHE A 255 -3.00 -8.13 8.59
CA PHE A 255 -3.25 -6.95 7.77
C PHE A 255 -4.50 -7.16 6.91
N ILE A 256 -5.55 -6.36 7.11
CA ILE A 256 -6.85 -6.52 6.46
C ILE A 256 -7.03 -5.40 5.44
N ILE A 257 -7.44 -5.73 4.24
CA ILE A 257 -7.96 -4.76 3.27
C ILE A 257 -9.48 -4.92 3.30
N GLY A 258 -10.13 -3.90 3.85
CA GLY A 258 -11.56 -3.90 4.16
C GLY A 258 -12.44 -3.97 2.92
N ARG A 259 -13.75 -4.11 3.14
CA ARG A 259 -14.74 -4.23 2.07
C ARG A 259 -14.59 -3.10 1.07
N ASP A 260 -14.64 -3.44 -0.22
CA ASP A 260 -14.53 -2.51 -1.35
C ASP A 260 -13.30 -1.59 -1.29
N SER A 261 -12.27 -1.97 -0.52
CA SER A 261 -11.07 -1.15 -0.34
C SER A 261 -9.93 -1.62 -1.26
N ARG A 262 -8.94 -0.74 -1.44
CA ARG A 262 -7.77 -0.96 -2.28
C ARG A 262 -6.52 -0.62 -1.51
N PHE A 263 -5.55 -1.51 -1.57
CA PHE A 263 -4.20 -1.25 -1.09
C PHE A 263 -3.20 -1.53 -2.20
N VAL A 264 -2.43 -0.52 -2.60
CA VAL A 264 -1.54 -0.61 -3.75
C VAL A 264 -0.11 -0.21 -3.37
N SER A 265 0.83 -1.13 -3.46
CA SER A 265 2.27 -0.78 -3.49
C SER A 265 2.65 -0.37 -4.90
N THR A 266 3.50 0.64 -5.11
CA THR A 266 3.79 1.15 -6.48
C THR A 266 5.26 1.33 -6.80
N GLY A 267 6.18 0.90 -5.95
CA GLY A 267 7.61 1.04 -6.20
C GLY A 267 8.26 -0.30 -6.50
N PRO A 268 9.57 -0.31 -6.82
CA PRO A 268 10.38 -1.48 -7.21
C PRO A 268 10.30 -2.71 -6.30
N ALA A 269 9.66 -2.61 -5.15
CA ALA A 269 9.70 -3.67 -4.16
C ALA A 269 8.35 -4.31 -3.85
N SER A 270 8.47 -5.58 -3.48
CA SER A 270 7.37 -6.51 -3.24
C SER A 270 6.53 -6.15 -2.02
N ILE A 271 5.27 -6.61 -2.04
CA ILE A 271 4.52 -6.86 -0.81
C ILE A 271 5.06 -8.16 -0.21
N SER A 272 5.78 -8.06 0.91
CA SER A 272 6.37 -9.22 1.59
C SER A 272 5.54 -9.61 2.81
N VAL A 273 4.98 -10.82 2.81
CA VAL A 273 4.25 -11.41 3.94
C VAL A 273 5.17 -12.43 4.63
N LYS A 274 5.57 -12.13 5.86
CA LYS A 274 6.51 -12.95 6.63
C LYS A 274 5.81 -14.10 7.34
N LYS A 275 6.59 -15.11 7.72
CA LYS A 275 6.12 -16.26 8.51
C LYS A 275 5.33 -15.81 9.74
N GLY A 276 4.14 -16.38 9.93
CA GLY A 276 3.25 -16.07 11.04
C GLY A 276 2.39 -14.82 10.84
N ALA A 277 2.58 -14.08 9.75
CA ALA A 277 1.74 -12.95 9.38
C ALA A 277 0.64 -13.37 8.39
N ARG A 278 -0.45 -12.59 8.38
CA ARG A 278 -1.60 -12.82 7.51
C ARG A 278 -2.00 -11.55 6.77
N VAL A 279 -2.33 -11.67 5.49
CA VAL A 279 -3.09 -10.65 4.75
C VAL A 279 -4.49 -11.18 4.48
N VAL A 280 -5.52 -10.36 4.75
CA VAL A 280 -6.93 -10.71 4.48
C VAL A 280 -7.53 -9.69 3.52
N LEU A 281 -8.13 -10.18 2.45
CA LEU A 281 -8.87 -9.39 1.47
C LEU A 281 -10.36 -9.63 1.69
N MET A 282 -11.11 -8.61 2.12
CA MET A 282 -12.56 -8.72 2.36
C MET A 282 -13.37 -8.61 1.05
N ASP A 283 -14.70 -8.66 1.16
CA ASP A 283 -15.63 -8.53 0.02
C ASP A 283 -15.25 -7.40 -0.93
N GLY A 284 -15.02 -7.73 -2.20
CA GLY A 284 -14.70 -6.75 -3.23
C GLY A 284 -13.36 -6.05 -3.05
N ALA A 285 -12.55 -6.41 -2.05
CA ALA A 285 -11.26 -5.80 -1.75
C ALA A 285 -10.17 -6.19 -2.76
N GLN A 286 -9.13 -5.36 -2.89
CA GLN A 286 -7.95 -5.70 -3.70
C GLN A 286 -6.68 -5.21 -3.04
N GLY A 287 -5.70 -6.12 -2.93
CA GLY A 287 -4.31 -5.80 -2.64
C GLY A 287 -3.52 -5.97 -3.92
N SER A 288 -2.76 -4.97 -4.34
CA SER A 288 -1.97 -5.09 -5.58
C SER A 288 -0.66 -4.34 -5.56
N HIS A 289 0.15 -4.59 -6.59
CA HIS A 289 1.44 -3.95 -6.79
C HIS A 289 1.44 -3.19 -8.12
N GLY A 290 1.13 -1.89 -8.09
CA GLY A 290 0.78 -1.02 -9.22
C GLY A 290 1.83 -0.82 -10.33
N GLN A 291 3.01 -1.43 -10.24
CA GLN A 291 4.01 -1.42 -11.30
C GLN A 291 4.18 -2.81 -11.93
N ASN A 292 4.39 -2.83 -13.24
CA ASN A 292 4.82 -4.03 -13.94
C ASN A 292 6.34 -4.09 -13.91
N GLN A 293 6.88 -4.73 -12.87
CA GLN A 293 8.32 -4.93 -12.73
C GLN A 293 8.75 -6.27 -13.26
N PHE A 294 10.02 -6.36 -13.64
CA PHE A 294 10.56 -7.58 -14.24
C PHE A 294 11.66 -8.25 -13.41
N VAL A 295 12.18 -7.58 -12.38
CA VAL A 295 13.34 -8.02 -11.60
C VAL A 295 12.94 -8.60 -10.24
N ASN A 296 12.11 -7.89 -9.48
CA ASN A 296 11.58 -8.33 -8.19
C ASN A 296 10.20 -8.94 -8.37
N HIS A 297 9.70 -9.79 -7.47
CA HIS A 297 8.30 -10.24 -7.47
C HIS A 297 7.37 -9.15 -6.92
N ASP A 298 6.11 -9.15 -7.32
CA ASP A 298 5.06 -8.26 -6.80
C ASP A 298 4.66 -8.68 -5.38
N TRP A 299 4.56 -10.00 -5.14
CA TRP A 299 4.18 -10.60 -3.86
C TRP A 299 5.16 -11.69 -3.43
N GLY A 300 5.62 -11.62 -2.19
CA GLY A 300 6.48 -12.62 -1.56
C GLY A 300 5.82 -13.15 -0.30
N VAL A 301 5.18 -14.31 -0.37
CA VAL A 301 4.46 -14.94 0.74
C VAL A 301 5.34 -16.06 1.29
N GLN A 302 5.89 -15.90 2.50
CA GLN A 302 6.81 -16.87 3.09
C GLN A 302 6.11 -18.12 3.62
N ALA A 303 6.86 -19.20 3.82
CA ALA A 303 6.33 -20.41 4.45
C ALA A 303 5.78 -20.13 5.85
N GLY A 304 4.55 -20.60 6.11
CA GLY A 304 3.81 -20.31 7.34
C GLY A 304 3.19 -18.91 7.41
N ALA A 305 3.16 -18.17 6.30
CA ALA A 305 2.36 -16.97 6.11
C ALA A 305 1.08 -17.28 5.32
N GLU A 306 0.10 -16.39 5.36
CA GLU A 306 -1.20 -16.61 4.70
C GLU A 306 -1.67 -15.36 3.96
N VAL A 307 -2.26 -15.54 2.78
CA VAL A 307 -3.11 -14.55 2.10
C VAL A 307 -4.49 -15.16 1.92
N THR A 308 -5.51 -14.53 2.49
CA THR A 308 -6.88 -15.07 2.45
C THR A 308 -7.87 -14.11 1.83
N GLY A 309 -8.87 -14.67 1.14
CA GLY A 309 -10.09 -13.98 0.79
C GLY A 309 -11.14 -14.24 1.87
N GLY A 310 -11.48 -13.22 2.66
CA GLY A 310 -12.32 -13.34 3.85
C GLY A 310 -11.67 -14.12 4.99
N THR A 311 -12.46 -14.36 6.05
CA THR A 311 -12.13 -15.23 7.19
C THR A 311 -13.31 -16.16 7.50
N PRO A 312 -13.13 -17.22 8.32
CA PRO A 312 -14.25 -18.07 8.73
C PRO A 312 -15.43 -17.30 9.35
N ASP A 313 -15.16 -16.23 10.10
CA ASP A 313 -16.16 -15.38 10.74
C ASP A 313 -16.62 -14.18 9.89
N ARG A 314 -15.86 -13.81 8.85
CA ARG A 314 -16.21 -12.77 7.86
C ARG A 314 -16.05 -13.35 6.45
N PRO A 315 -16.90 -14.32 6.03
CA PRO A 315 -16.72 -15.03 4.78
C PRO A 315 -17.15 -14.18 3.57
N LEU A 316 -16.58 -14.49 2.40
CA LEU A 316 -16.78 -13.75 1.16
C LEU A 316 -18.16 -14.00 0.54
N ARG A 317 -18.85 -12.91 0.25
CA ARG A 317 -20.01 -12.82 -0.64
C ARG A 317 -19.63 -12.32 -2.04
N LEU A 318 -18.51 -11.61 -2.14
CA LEU A 318 -17.94 -11.13 -3.39
C LEU A 318 -16.50 -11.60 -3.54
N ASP A 319 -16.03 -11.73 -4.77
CA ASP A 319 -14.62 -12.01 -5.05
C ASP A 319 -13.71 -10.97 -4.38
N ALA A 320 -12.55 -11.43 -3.92
CA ALA A 320 -11.49 -10.60 -3.36
C ALA A 320 -10.21 -10.81 -4.17
N TYR A 321 -9.44 -9.75 -4.44
CA TYR A 321 -8.44 -9.76 -5.51
C TYR A 321 -7.01 -9.57 -5.00
N MET A 322 -6.16 -10.56 -5.26
CA MET A 322 -4.71 -10.43 -5.16
C MET A 322 -4.19 -10.04 -6.54
N GLY A 323 -3.97 -8.74 -6.73
CA GLY A 323 -3.54 -8.17 -8.00
C GLY A 323 -2.02 -8.21 -8.17
N LEU A 324 -1.58 -8.72 -9.32
CA LEU A 324 -0.18 -8.78 -9.73
C LEU A 324 0.07 -7.85 -10.91
N GLY A 325 1.30 -7.39 -11.11
CA GLY A 325 1.71 -6.88 -12.41
C GLY A 325 1.58 -7.96 -13.49
N TYR A 326 1.75 -7.61 -14.76
CA TYR A 326 1.94 -8.61 -15.80
C TYR A 326 3.40 -8.66 -16.20
N ARG A 327 3.88 -9.87 -16.53
CA ARG A 327 5.25 -10.12 -16.97
C ARG A 327 5.22 -11.22 -17.98
N ASN A 328 5.97 -11.04 -19.04
CA ASN A 328 6.27 -12.15 -19.91
C ASN A 328 7.50 -12.89 -19.36
N TRP A 329 7.26 -13.90 -18.50
CA TRP A 329 8.31 -14.78 -18.02
C TRP A 329 8.89 -15.68 -19.13
N GLN A 330 8.23 -15.76 -20.31
CA GLN A 330 8.66 -16.58 -21.44
C GLN A 330 9.84 -15.98 -22.22
N ASN A 331 10.62 -15.07 -21.62
CA ASN A 331 11.88 -14.55 -22.14
C ASN A 331 11.78 -14.11 -23.60
N LEU A 332 10.98 -13.08 -23.90
CA LEU A 332 11.16 -12.38 -25.15
C LEU A 332 12.56 -11.72 -25.13
N PRO A 333 13.45 -12.04 -26.09
CA PRO A 333 14.73 -11.37 -26.17
C PRO A 333 14.47 -9.88 -26.41
N VAL A 334 14.90 -9.03 -25.47
CA VAL A 334 14.91 -7.57 -25.71
C VAL A 334 16.16 -7.27 -26.54
N PRO A 335 16.04 -6.73 -27.76
CA PRO A 335 17.20 -6.46 -28.60
C PRO A 335 18.17 -5.49 -27.92
N GLN A 336 19.45 -5.81 -27.90
CA GLN A 336 20.50 -4.89 -27.50
C GLN A 336 20.63 -3.81 -28.59
N ARG A 337 20.84 -2.54 -28.21
CA ARG A 337 21.22 -1.52 -29.19
C ARG A 337 22.63 -1.81 -29.71
N GLU A 338 22.89 -1.53 -30.98
CA GLU A 338 24.18 -1.77 -31.66
C GLU A 338 25.43 -1.14 -30.95
N ASN A 339 25.26 -0.31 -29.92
CA ASN A 339 26.36 0.40 -29.25
C ASN A 339 26.37 0.27 -27.71
N GLU A 340 25.62 -0.67 -27.13
CA GLU A 340 25.52 -0.79 -25.67
C GLU A 340 26.70 -1.57 -25.05
N LYS A 341 27.62 -0.88 -24.37
CA LYS A 341 28.87 -1.46 -23.82
C LYS A 341 28.76 -2.19 -22.47
N LYS A 342 27.57 -2.23 -21.83
CA LYS A 342 27.45 -2.86 -20.51
C LYS A 342 27.47 -4.39 -20.66
N PRO A 343 28.29 -5.11 -19.88
CA PRO A 343 28.39 -6.57 -19.97
C PRO A 343 27.05 -7.22 -19.59
N ILE A 344 26.63 -8.15 -20.44
CA ILE A 344 25.44 -8.98 -20.28
C ILE A 344 25.73 -9.98 -19.14
N PRO A 345 24.83 -10.19 -18.16
CA PRO A 345 24.95 -11.31 -17.25
C PRO A 345 25.01 -12.62 -18.04
N THR A 346 26.07 -13.38 -17.89
CA THR A 346 26.24 -14.66 -18.59
C THR A 346 25.73 -15.78 -17.69
N ALA A 347 24.89 -16.67 -18.22
CA ALA A 347 24.52 -17.89 -17.51
C ALA A 347 25.76 -18.77 -17.29
N ALA A 348 25.66 -19.75 -16.36
CA ALA A 348 26.75 -20.67 -16.06
C ALA A 348 27.21 -21.52 -17.27
N ASP A 349 26.39 -21.61 -18.32
CA ASP A 349 26.72 -22.29 -19.59
C ASP A 349 27.28 -21.35 -20.67
N GLY A 350 27.62 -20.10 -20.33
CA GLY A 350 28.18 -19.15 -21.29
C GLY A 350 27.13 -18.43 -22.16
N THR A 351 25.85 -18.75 -22.00
CA THR A 351 24.78 -18.05 -22.71
C THR A 351 24.69 -16.60 -22.25
N LYS A 352 24.87 -15.66 -23.17
CA LYS A 352 24.63 -14.23 -22.93
C LYS A 352 23.15 -14.04 -22.59
N MET A 353 22.81 -13.83 -21.33
CA MET A 353 21.42 -13.61 -20.92
C MET A 353 21.10 -12.14 -21.15
N TYR A 354 20.51 -11.84 -22.30
CA TYR A 354 19.86 -10.56 -22.60
C TYR A 354 18.88 -10.26 -21.46
N TYR A 355 19.35 -9.53 -20.43
CA TYR A 355 18.76 -9.30 -19.11
C TYR A 355 17.61 -10.26 -18.75
N ALA A 356 17.86 -11.21 -17.84
CA ALA A 356 16.85 -12.13 -17.29
C ALA A 356 15.75 -11.39 -16.51
N TYR A 357 14.89 -10.70 -17.23
CA TYR A 357 13.65 -10.08 -16.80
C TYR A 357 12.58 -11.16 -16.72
N GLY A 358 12.81 -12.16 -15.87
CA GLY A 358 12.02 -13.39 -15.78
C GLY A 358 11.65 -13.77 -14.35
N GLY A 359 11.52 -12.78 -13.47
CA GLY A 359 11.00 -12.97 -12.12
C GLY A 359 9.53 -13.39 -12.14
N TYR A 360 9.13 -14.36 -11.33
CA TYR A 360 7.71 -14.61 -11.07
C TYR A 360 7.03 -13.34 -10.55
N ASN A 361 5.81 -13.09 -10.98
CA ASN A 361 4.96 -12.06 -10.40
C ASN A 361 4.75 -12.29 -8.91
N ALA A 362 4.56 -13.55 -8.50
CA ALA A 362 4.46 -13.90 -7.10
C ALA A 362 5.32 -15.11 -6.78
N MET A 363 5.94 -15.08 -5.60
CA MET A 363 6.58 -16.23 -4.97
C MET A 363 5.78 -16.61 -3.72
N VAL A 364 5.06 -17.72 -3.80
CA VAL A 364 4.12 -18.17 -2.78
C VAL A 364 4.66 -19.44 -2.13
N GLN A 365 5.20 -19.31 -0.92
CA GLN A 365 5.61 -20.41 -0.06
C GLN A 365 4.62 -20.65 1.09
N GLY A 366 3.75 -19.68 1.36
CA GLY A 366 2.65 -19.78 2.33
C GLY A 366 1.33 -20.16 1.66
N ASP A 367 0.22 -19.88 2.33
CA ASP A 367 -1.10 -20.36 1.91
C ASP A 367 -1.91 -19.29 1.18
N LEU A 368 -2.72 -19.72 0.21
CA LEU A 368 -3.73 -18.91 -0.46
C LEU A 368 -5.11 -19.56 -0.25
N ILE A 369 -5.99 -18.90 0.51
CA ILE A 369 -7.26 -19.52 0.93
C ILE A 369 -8.43 -18.56 0.73
N GLY A 370 -9.46 -18.98 -0.02
CA GLY A 370 -10.76 -18.32 -0.04
C GLY A 370 -11.73 -18.92 1.00
N TYR A 371 -12.40 -18.07 1.77
CA TYR A 371 -13.47 -18.45 2.70
C TYR A 371 -14.82 -17.95 2.17
N PRO A 372 -15.46 -18.63 1.19
CA PRO A 372 -16.77 -18.22 0.69
C PRO A 372 -17.86 -18.37 1.76
N ALA A 373 -18.84 -17.47 1.76
CA ALA A 373 -20.04 -17.60 2.56
C ALA A 373 -20.87 -18.81 2.08
N PRO A 374 -21.72 -19.41 2.94
CA PRO A 374 -22.61 -20.49 2.52
C PRO A 374 -23.45 -20.09 1.29
N GLY A 375 -23.41 -20.91 0.23
CA GLY A 375 -24.10 -20.64 -1.04
C GLY A 375 -23.40 -19.62 -1.96
N SER A 376 -22.28 -19.03 -1.54
CA SER A 376 -21.50 -18.09 -2.35
C SER A 376 -20.49 -18.80 -3.25
N ASN A 377 -20.36 -18.32 -4.48
CA ASN A 377 -19.29 -18.72 -5.40
C ASN A 377 -18.06 -17.78 -5.33
N ALA A 378 -18.03 -16.85 -4.37
CA ALA A 378 -16.92 -15.94 -4.21
C ALA A 378 -15.60 -16.68 -3.98
N ARG A 379 -14.50 -16.11 -4.48
CA ARG A 379 -13.16 -16.68 -4.39
C ARG A 379 -12.14 -15.63 -3.99
N LEU A 380 -10.99 -16.11 -3.51
CA LEU A 380 -9.76 -15.36 -3.64
C LEU A 380 -9.32 -15.45 -5.11
N VAL A 381 -9.22 -14.32 -5.79
CA VAL A 381 -8.86 -14.23 -7.20
C VAL A 381 -7.44 -13.70 -7.33
N VAL A 382 -6.56 -14.49 -7.93
CA VAL A 382 -5.20 -14.07 -8.30
C VAL A 382 -5.21 -13.66 -9.78
N CYS A 383 -4.98 -12.38 -10.07
CA CYS A 383 -5.15 -11.84 -11.42
C CYS A 383 -4.12 -10.75 -11.75
N TRP A 384 -4.04 -10.37 -13.03
CA TRP A 384 -3.36 -9.12 -13.36
C TRP A 384 -4.18 -7.93 -12.81
N GLN A 385 -3.54 -7.07 -12.05
CA GLN A 385 -4.15 -5.95 -11.34
C GLN A 385 -4.82 -4.88 -12.22
N ARG A 386 -4.72 -4.99 -13.57
CA ARG A 386 -5.23 -4.02 -14.57
C ARG A 386 -4.63 -2.61 -14.46
N ILE A 387 -3.67 -2.42 -13.57
CA ILE A 387 -2.85 -1.23 -13.39
C ILE A 387 -1.54 -1.43 -14.15
N SER A 388 -1.18 -0.43 -14.95
CA SER A 388 0.09 -0.36 -15.66
C SER A 388 0.65 1.04 -15.49
N SER A 389 1.21 1.32 -14.32
CA SER A 389 2.18 2.40 -14.25
C SER A 389 3.48 1.86 -14.85
N GLY A 390 3.82 2.32 -16.06
CA GLY A 390 5.05 1.92 -16.75
C GLY A 390 6.23 2.10 -15.79
N GLY A 391 6.83 0.99 -15.38
CA GLY A 391 7.70 0.98 -14.20
C GLY A 391 8.82 -0.02 -14.37
N ALA A 392 9.87 0.39 -15.08
CA ALA A 392 11.19 0.00 -14.64
C ALA A 392 11.59 1.12 -13.66
N GLY A 393 11.71 0.80 -12.37
CA GLY A 393 12.26 1.76 -11.40
C GLY A 393 13.64 2.26 -11.85
N SER A 394 14.27 3.15 -11.10
CA SER A 394 15.66 3.62 -11.38
C SER A 394 16.69 2.49 -11.62
N TRP A 395 16.35 1.26 -11.25
CA TRP A 395 17.12 0.03 -11.42
C TRP A 395 16.92 -0.69 -12.76
N GLY A 396 15.78 -0.50 -13.44
CA GLY A 396 15.55 -1.05 -14.77
C GLY A 396 15.56 0.08 -15.79
N ARG A 397 16.26 -0.11 -16.90
CA ARG A 397 16.18 0.85 -18.00
C ARG A 397 14.79 0.76 -18.63
N THR A 398 13.91 1.72 -18.34
CA THR A 398 12.75 2.02 -19.20
C THR A 398 13.23 2.74 -20.46
N ASP A 399 14.14 2.13 -21.22
CA ASP A 399 14.58 2.75 -22.47
C ASP A 399 13.49 2.60 -23.56
N GLY A 400 13.75 3.21 -24.72
CA GLY A 400 12.80 3.18 -25.84
C GLY A 400 12.47 1.77 -26.35
N ALA A 401 13.37 0.79 -26.22
CA ALA A 401 13.11 -0.58 -26.64
C ALA A 401 12.10 -1.26 -25.69
N PHE A 402 12.25 -1.03 -24.38
CA PHE A 402 11.26 -1.46 -23.40
C PHE A 402 9.87 -0.85 -23.67
N GLN A 403 9.81 0.44 -23.96
CA GLN A 403 8.54 1.13 -24.27
C GLN A 403 7.91 0.64 -25.59
N GLU A 404 8.68 0.05 -26.50
CA GLU A 404 8.18 -0.48 -27.77
C GLU A 404 7.63 -1.90 -27.65
N VAL A 405 8.32 -2.77 -26.90
CA VAL A 405 7.94 -4.19 -26.77
C VAL A 405 6.81 -4.35 -25.76
N PHE A 406 6.85 -3.60 -24.65
CA PHE A 406 5.94 -3.80 -23.53
C PHE A 406 4.43 -3.64 -23.87
N PRO A 407 4.01 -2.66 -24.70
CA PRO A 407 2.61 -2.54 -25.13
C PRO A 407 2.15 -3.68 -26.05
N LYS A 408 3.07 -4.40 -26.68
CA LYS A 408 2.78 -5.53 -27.58
C LYS A 408 2.65 -6.86 -26.82
N MET A 409 3.00 -6.88 -25.54
CA MET A 409 2.87 -8.08 -24.71
C MET A 409 1.42 -8.28 -24.28
N LEU A 410 0.93 -9.53 -24.36
CA LEU A 410 -0.33 -9.89 -23.74
C LEU A 410 -0.18 -9.77 -22.21
N PRO A 411 -1.11 -9.09 -21.52
CA PRO A 411 -0.97 -8.82 -20.10
C PRO A 411 -1.38 -10.06 -19.30
N LYS A 412 -0.42 -10.98 -19.16
CA LYS A 412 -0.59 -12.26 -18.45
C LYS A 412 0.39 -12.37 -17.29
N ILE A 413 0.03 -13.21 -16.32
CA ILE A 413 0.78 -13.40 -15.07
C ILE A 413 1.48 -14.76 -15.06
N GLY A 414 2.59 -14.81 -14.32
CA GLY A 414 3.30 -16.04 -13.97
C GLY A 414 3.63 -16.08 -12.48
N ILE A 415 3.29 -17.17 -11.81
CA ILE A 415 3.44 -17.33 -10.35
C ILE A 415 4.19 -18.61 -10.04
N TRP A 416 5.00 -18.57 -8.98
CA TRP A 416 5.60 -19.76 -8.41
C TRP A 416 4.95 -20.07 -7.06
N ILE A 417 4.56 -21.33 -6.89
CA ILE A 417 3.90 -21.84 -5.69
C ILE A 417 4.69 -23.06 -5.18
N SER A 418 5.04 -23.04 -3.89
CA SER A 418 5.77 -24.11 -3.22
C SER A 418 4.88 -25.34 -3.02
N ASP A 419 5.51 -26.50 -2.84
CA ASP A 419 4.85 -27.76 -2.49
C ASP A 419 4.22 -27.75 -1.08
N ALA A 420 4.76 -26.96 -0.15
CA ALA A 420 4.20 -26.79 1.18
C ALA A 420 2.95 -25.88 1.25
N SER A 421 2.63 -25.16 0.18
CA SER A 421 1.52 -24.21 0.16
C SER A 421 0.16 -24.89 0.11
N LYS A 422 -0.75 -24.48 1.00
CA LYS A 422 -2.17 -24.84 0.92
C LYS A 422 -2.90 -23.85 0.01
N ILE A 423 -3.48 -24.36 -1.08
CA ILE A 423 -4.30 -23.57 -2.01
C ILE A 423 -5.73 -24.11 -2.01
N GLU A 424 -6.69 -23.28 -1.62
CA GLU A 424 -8.09 -23.68 -1.45
C GLU A 424 -9.07 -22.55 -1.81
N ASN A 425 -10.09 -22.85 -2.63
CA ASN A 425 -11.09 -21.87 -3.11
C ASN A 425 -10.47 -20.64 -3.79
N VAL A 426 -9.49 -20.88 -4.65
CA VAL A 426 -8.78 -19.84 -5.40
C VAL A 426 -9.15 -19.90 -6.88
N ARG A 427 -9.39 -18.73 -7.48
CA ARG A 427 -9.48 -18.57 -8.93
C ARG A 427 -8.23 -17.89 -9.45
N PHE A 428 -7.65 -18.43 -10.52
CA PHE A 428 -6.56 -17.76 -11.23
C PHE A 428 -7.08 -17.18 -12.54
N ASP A 429 -6.85 -15.89 -12.75
CA ASP A 429 -7.17 -15.20 -13.99
C ASP A 429 -5.88 -14.73 -14.67
N ASP A 430 -5.95 -14.53 -16.00
CA ASP A 430 -4.86 -13.95 -16.79
C ASP A 430 -3.56 -14.75 -16.82
N LEU A 431 -3.61 -16.05 -16.61
CA LEU A 431 -2.40 -16.88 -16.67
C LEU A 431 -1.87 -17.02 -18.10
N HIS A 432 -0.54 -17.05 -18.21
CA HIS A 432 0.13 -17.68 -19.33
C HIS A 432 -0.10 -19.20 -19.33
N ARG A 433 0.11 -19.85 -20.47
CA ARG A 433 0.34 -21.30 -20.51
C ARG A 433 1.60 -21.63 -19.71
N GLY A 434 1.52 -22.58 -18.78
CA GLY A 434 2.54 -22.85 -17.77
C GLY A 434 2.76 -21.70 -16.78
N GLY A 435 1.79 -20.79 -16.66
CA GLY A 435 1.87 -19.61 -15.80
C GLY A 435 1.88 -19.95 -14.31
N ILE A 436 1.39 -21.12 -13.90
CA ILE A 436 1.58 -21.63 -12.54
C ILE A 436 2.75 -22.59 -12.52
N VAL A 437 3.74 -22.28 -11.69
CA VAL A 437 4.94 -23.10 -11.54
C VAL A 437 4.97 -23.71 -10.16
N THR A 438 5.01 -25.02 -10.13
CA THR A 438 5.14 -25.79 -8.90
C THR A 438 6.21 -26.86 -9.07
N ARG A 439 6.55 -27.54 -7.98
CA ARG A 439 7.53 -28.62 -7.97
C ARG A 439 7.12 -29.78 -8.89
N SER A 440 5.89 -30.25 -8.73
CA SER A 440 5.31 -31.34 -9.53
C SER A 440 3.83 -31.09 -9.80
N LEU A 441 3.27 -31.77 -10.81
CA LEU A 441 1.83 -31.72 -11.07
C LEU A 441 1.00 -32.33 -9.93
N ASP A 442 1.59 -33.20 -9.10
CA ASP A 442 0.89 -33.78 -7.96
C ASP A 442 0.65 -32.75 -6.85
N THR A 443 1.53 -31.76 -6.71
CA THR A 443 1.27 -30.59 -5.84
C THR A 443 -0.03 -29.89 -6.26
N PHE A 444 -0.23 -29.67 -7.57
CA PHE A 444 -1.44 -29.05 -8.08
C PHE A 444 -2.70 -29.90 -7.81
N LYS A 445 -2.60 -31.22 -7.98
CA LYS A 445 -3.73 -32.14 -7.72
C LYS A 445 -4.16 -32.15 -6.25
N ALA A 446 -3.29 -31.75 -5.32
CA ALA A 446 -3.63 -31.66 -3.91
C ALA A 446 -4.43 -30.39 -3.55
N TRP A 447 -4.49 -29.41 -4.44
CA TRP A 447 -5.24 -28.17 -4.22
C TRP A 447 -6.75 -28.39 -4.34
N LYS A 448 -7.53 -27.57 -3.64
CA LYS A 448 -8.98 -27.77 -3.50
C LYS A 448 -9.77 -26.62 -4.13
N ASN A 449 -10.81 -26.96 -4.89
CA ASN A 449 -11.74 -26.00 -5.47
C ASN A 449 -11.06 -24.88 -6.29
N ILE A 450 -10.13 -25.29 -7.16
CA ILE A 450 -9.40 -24.37 -8.02
C ILE A 450 -10.16 -24.15 -9.33
N SER A 451 -10.24 -22.90 -9.77
CA SER A 451 -10.81 -22.54 -11.07
C SER A 451 -9.92 -21.58 -11.84
N PHE A 452 -10.15 -21.51 -13.15
CA PHE A 452 -9.42 -20.64 -14.07
C PHE A 452 -10.43 -19.75 -14.80
N GLY A 453 -10.21 -18.44 -14.78
CA GLY A 453 -11.08 -17.49 -15.47
C GLY A 453 -10.81 -17.40 -16.96
N ASP A 454 -11.74 -16.74 -17.67
CA ASP A 454 -11.68 -16.55 -19.12
C ASP A 454 -10.49 -15.70 -19.59
N GLY A 455 -9.84 -14.98 -18.67
CA GLY A 455 -8.62 -14.25 -18.95
C GLY A 455 -7.41 -15.15 -19.20
N CYS A 456 -7.43 -16.44 -18.87
CA CYS A 456 -6.26 -17.32 -19.09
C CYS A 456 -6.04 -17.67 -20.58
N LEU A 457 -4.80 -17.99 -20.97
CA LEU A 457 -4.47 -18.44 -22.33
C LEU A 457 -4.90 -19.89 -22.66
N SER A 458 -5.48 -20.57 -21.67
CA SER A 458 -6.10 -21.88 -21.80
C SER A 458 -7.17 -22.04 -20.72
N ARG A 459 -8.09 -22.99 -20.92
CA ARG A 459 -8.99 -23.51 -19.89
C ARG A 459 -8.58 -24.89 -19.38
N ASP A 460 -7.60 -25.53 -20.01
CA ASP A 460 -7.05 -26.81 -19.57
C ASP A 460 -6.02 -26.58 -18.45
N PRO A 461 -6.25 -27.08 -17.23
CA PRO A 461 -5.27 -26.98 -16.15
C PRO A 461 -3.90 -27.55 -16.51
N GLY A 462 -3.84 -28.60 -17.34
CA GLY A 462 -2.60 -29.22 -17.80
C GLY A 462 -1.75 -28.30 -18.69
N GLU A 463 -2.37 -27.31 -19.34
CA GLU A 463 -1.68 -26.29 -20.13
C GLU A 463 -1.31 -25.06 -19.30
N LEU A 464 -1.95 -24.82 -18.15
CA LEU A 464 -1.73 -23.66 -17.29
C LEU A 464 -0.71 -23.93 -16.17
N VAL A 465 -0.58 -25.19 -15.75
CA VAL A 465 0.26 -25.61 -14.63
C VAL A 465 1.45 -26.41 -15.13
N ARG A 466 2.64 -26.10 -14.62
CA ARG A 466 3.86 -26.86 -14.88
C ARG A 466 4.53 -27.36 -13.60
N GLY A 467 5.07 -28.57 -13.66
CA GLY A 467 5.92 -29.16 -12.63
C GLY A 467 7.39 -29.10 -13.07
N TYR A 468 8.23 -28.30 -12.42
CA TYR A 468 9.59 -28.06 -12.91
C TYR A 468 10.49 -29.29 -12.78
N GLU A 469 10.35 -30.14 -11.75
CA GLU A 469 11.28 -31.26 -11.52
C GLU A 469 11.32 -32.26 -12.69
N ALA A 470 10.14 -32.62 -13.24
CA ALA A 470 10.04 -33.52 -14.37
C ALA A 470 10.69 -32.94 -15.65
N GLU A 471 10.59 -31.62 -15.85
CA GLU A 471 11.22 -30.94 -16.98
C GLU A 471 12.74 -30.90 -16.86
N PHE A 472 13.28 -30.72 -15.65
CA PHE A 472 14.71 -30.74 -15.40
C PHE A 472 15.33 -32.13 -15.51
N ALA A 473 14.62 -33.17 -15.03
CA ALA A 473 15.05 -34.55 -15.18
C ALA A 473 15.31 -34.91 -16.65
N LYS A 474 14.47 -34.43 -17.57
CA LYS A 474 14.65 -34.60 -19.02
C LYS A 474 15.89 -33.86 -19.56
N ARG A 475 16.29 -32.75 -18.95
CA ARG A 475 17.37 -31.86 -19.44
C ARG A 475 18.73 -32.13 -18.80
N LYS A 476 18.85 -33.07 -17.86
CA LYS A 476 20.09 -33.35 -17.08
C LYS A 476 20.67 -32.09 -16.40
N LYS A 477 19.85 -31.09 -16.08
CA LYS A 477 20.25 -29.87 -15.37
C LYS A 477 19.74 -29.94 -13.93
N ARG A 478 20.45 -29.30 -12.98
CA ARG A 478 19.97 -29.20 -11.59
C ARG A 478 18.64 -28.45 -11.58
N PRO A 479 17.58 -28.99 -10.94
CA PRO A 479 16.30 -28.31 -10.87
C PRO A 479 16.42 -27.03 -10.08
N HIS A 480 16.02 -25.92 -10.68
CA HIS A 480 15.91 -24.64 -9.99
C HIS A 480 14.64 -23.94 -10.44
N PRO A 481 13.79 -23.47 -9.51
CA PRO A 481 12.50 -22.87 -9.84
C PRO A 481 12.62 -21.64 -10.75
N MET A 482 13.77 -20.96 -10.72
CA MET A 482 14.06 -19.79 -11.57
C MET A 482 14.81 -20.09 -12.87
N SER A 483 15.18 -21.35 -13.21
CA SER A 483 15.89 -21.52 -14.48
C SER A 483 14.98 -21.26 -15.66
N ILE A 484 15.58 -20.80 -16.75
CA ILE A 484 14.92 -20.62 -18.03
C ILE A 484 14.42 -21.97 -18.52
N LEU A 485 13.10 -22.10 -18.54
CA LEU A 485 12.42 -23.20 -19.19
C LEU A 485 12.02 -22.72 -20.58
N GLU A 486 12.79 -23.11 -21.59
CA GLU A 486 12.35 -23.00 -22.98
C GLU A 486 11.01 -23.73 -23.12
N PRO A 487 9.92 -23.04 -23.49
CA PRO A 487 8.62 -23.67 -23.60
C PRO A 487 8.66 -24.72 -24.73
N VAL A 488 7.98 -25.86 -24.51
CA VAL A 488 7.96 -27.00 -25.44
C VAL A 488 7.43 -26.59 -26.83
N GLN A 489 6.49 -25.65 -26.86
CA GLN A 489 6.17 -24.84 -28.03
C GLN A 489 6.66 -23.43 -27.78
N LYS A 490 7.43 -22.85 -28.71
CA LYS A 490 7.60 -21.39 -28.75
C LYS A 490 6.21 -20.80 -28.93
N TYR A 491 5.68 -20.19 -27.88
CA TYR A 491 4.43 -19.45 -27.95
C TYR A 491 4.75 -18.17 -28.73
N THR A 492 4.83 -18.29 -30.05
CA THR A 492 4.85 -17.14 -30.94
C THR A 492 3.55 -16.40 -30.69
N THR A 493 3.66 -15.16 -30.23
CA THR A 493 2.56 -14.20 -30.26
C THR A 493 1.90 -14.27 -31.65
N PRO A 494 0.56 -14.27 -31.77
CA PRO A 494 -0.11 -14.18 -33.06
C PRO A 494 0.41 -13.03 -33.92
#